data_AF-A0A8X6MBB4-F1
#
_entry.id   AF-A0A8X6MBB4-F1
#
_cell.length_a   1.000
_cell.length_b   1.000
_cell.length_c   1.000
_cell.angle_alpha   90.00
_cell.angle_beta   90.00
_cell.angle_gamma   90.00
#
_symmetry.space_group_name_H-M   'P 1'
#
loop_
_entity.id
_entity.type
_entity.pdbx_description
1 polymer ?
#
loop_
_entity_poly.entity_id
_entity_poly.type
_entity_poly.pdbx_seq_one_letter_code
_entity_poly.pdbx_strand_id
1 'polypeptide(L)'
;MDTNARQRELFFNNLLILGFDKSAIEKEHRISCDKDMFSLPNQKMFEIVSHFLFGKLNELTEQEYIVPWPLLDKDQHRQFQKTCAKYLPSIAQESRIKFPRIVPSLLSTFSGERFYELYLAFSTHVVDYTIRKNNNLSLIQRPVVTHHNSQDIIETLKIATISSVEKLKEIQLFSYKHFELLLKTANNFIAHVQKLKSSLSSNSSFLQEKNLALISLFFDKVKESDKSLLESCIKKVLDYEIKVKLGTQLAVKTNLLSCCLCWLRKSKTFV
;
A
#
# COMPACT_ATOMS: atom_id res chain seq x y z
N MET A 1 -2.13 -5.75 -26.67
CA MET A 1 -2.39 -7.15 -26.25
C MET A 1 -3.85 -7.25 -25.87
N ASP A 2 -4.53 -8.30 -26.33
CA ASP A 2 -5.92 -8.60 -25.97
C ASP A 2 -6.03 -8.83 -24.44
N THR A 3 -6.97 -8.14 -23.79
CA THR A 3 -7.20 -8.23 -22.34
C THR A 3 -7.50 -9.66 -21.92
N ASN A 4 -8.21 -10.42 -22.76
CA ASN A 4 -8.62 -11.78 -22.48
C ASN A 4 -7.42 -12.73 -22.51
N ALA A 5 -6.55 -12.61 -23.50
CA ALA A 5 -5.33 -13.41 -23.59
C ALA A 5 -4.43 -13.21 -22.35
N ARG A 6 -4.35 -11.97 -21.85
CA ARG A 6 -3.60 -11.66 -20.63
C ARG A 6 -4.24 -12.28 -19.38
N GLN A 7 -5.57 -12.28 -19.26
CA GLN A 7 -6.26 -12.90 -18.12
C GLN A 7 -6.00 -14.41 -18.07
N ARG A 8 -6.06 -15.09 -19.22
CA ARG A 8 -5.76 -16.52 -19.36
C ARG A 8 -4.33 -16.85 -18.93
N GLU A 9 -3.38 -16.04 -19.39
CA GLU A 9 -1.97 -16.18 -19.03
C GLU A 9 -1.72 -15.95 -17.54
N LEU A 10 -2.31 -14.90 -16.95
CA LEU A 10 -2.21 -14.63 -15.51
C LEU A 10 -2.79 -15.76 -14.67
N PHE A 11 -3.96 -16.28 -15.07
CA PHE A 11 -4.59 -17.40 -14.39
C PHE A 11 -3.68 -18.63 -14.43
N PHE A 12 -3.16 -18.96 -15.60
CA PHE A 12 -2.25 -20.10 -15.76
C PHE A 12 -0.98 -19.94 -14.93
N ASN A 13 -0.38 -18.75 -14.92
CA ASN A 13 0.80 -18.46 -14.12
C ASN A 13 0.52 -18.59 -12.62
N ASN A 14 -0.65 -18.19 -12.14
CA ASN A 14 -1.03 -18.39 -10.73
C ASN A 14 -1.04 -19.89 -10.37
N LEU A 15 -1.52 -20.77 -11.25
CA LEU A 15 -1.48 -22.21 -11.01
C LEU A 15 -0.03 -22.69 -10.86
N LEU A 16 0.86 -22.29 -11.77
CA LEU A 16 2.28 -22.66 -11.72
C LEU A 16 2.96 -22.14 -10.44
N ILE A 17 2.68 -20.91 -10.03
CA ILE A 17 3.20 -20.30 -8.79
C ILE A 17 2.76 -21.09 -7.55
N LEU A 18 1.53 -21.63 -7.56
CA LEU A 18 1.01 -22.46 -6.47
C LEU A 18 1.57 -23.90 -6.48
N GLY A 19 2.44 -24.23 -7.44
CA GLY A 19 3.05 -25.55 -7.59
C GLY A 19 2.20 -26.55 -8.38
N PHE A 20 1.35 -26.09 -9.28
CA PHE A 20 0.57 -26.97 -10.16
C PHE A 20 1.51 -27.68 -11.16
N ASP A 21 1.65 -29.00 -11.03
CA ASP A 21 2.48 -29.81 -11.93
C ASP A 21 1.72 -30.15 -13.22
N LYS A 22 1.90 -29.29 -14.22
CA LYS A 22 1.38 -29.50 -15.57
C LYS A 22 1.75 -30.88 -16.13
N SER A 23 3.03 -31.25 -16.07
CA SER A 23 3.54 -32.45 -16.74
C SER A 23 2.98 -33.74 -16.14
N ALA A 24 2.81 -33.78 -14.81
CA ALA A 24 2.15 -34.88 -14.14
C ALA A 24 0.69 -35.02 -14.57
N ILE A 25 -0.06 -33.92 -14.60
CA ILE A 25 -1.48 -33.90 -14.99
C ILE A 25 -1.68 -34.30 -16.45
N GLU A 26 -0.88 -33.79 -17.37
CA GLU A 26 -0.96 -34.17 -18.78
C GLU A 26 -0.66 -35.66 -18.99
N LYS A 27 0.30 -36.22 -18.25
CA LYS A 27 0.65 -37.64 -18.31
C LYS A 27 -0.43 -38.54 -17.71
N GLU A 28 -0.99 -38.16 -16.57
CA GLU A 28 -2.00 -38.94 -15.84
C GLU A 28 -3.34 -38.96 -16.58
N HIS A 29 -3.81 -37.79 -17.03
CA HIS A 29 -5.14 -37.64 -17.59
C HIS A 29 -5.18 -37.61 -19.11
N ARG A 30 -4.03 -37.49 -19.80
CA ARG A 30 -3.92 -37.37 -21.26
C ARG A 30 -4.71 -36.18 -21.83
N ILE A 31 -4.67 -35.05 -21.13
CA ILE A 31 -5.37 -33.80 -21.50
C ILE A 31 -4.33 -32.69 -21.62
N SER A 32 -4.44 -31.81 -22.63
CA SER A 32 -3.59 -30.63 -22.75
C SER A 32 -3.85 -29.66 -21.60
N CYS A 33 -2.80 -29.23 -20.92
CA CYS A 33 -2.85 -28.22 -19.88
C CYS A 33 -2.05 -26.99 -20.32
N ASP A 34 -2.75 -26.00 -20.86
CA ASP A 34 -2.19 -24.75 -21.33
C ASP A 34 -3.04 -23.57 -20.84
N LYS A 35 -2.60 -22.35 -21.15
CA LYS A 35 -3.34 -21.13 -20.81
C LYS A 35 -4.74 -21.06 -21.43
N ASP A 36 -4.98 -21.83 -22.49
CA ASP A 36 -6.24 -21.88 -23.23
C ASP A 36 -7.09 -23.12 -22.87
N MET A 37 -6.80 -23.80 -21.75
CA MET A 37 -7.46 -25.05 -21.32
C MET A 37 -8.99 -24.97 -21.16
N PHE A 38 -9.53 -23.76 -20.96
CA PHE A 38 -10.98 -23.47 -20.86
C PHE A 38 -11.51 -22.65 -22.06
N SER A 39 -10.72 -22.52 -23.14
CA SER A 39 -11.21 -21.95 -24.41
C SER A 39 -12.38 -22.75 -24.98
N LEU A 40 -12.39 -24.05 -24.72
CA LEU A 40 -13.50 -24.97 -24.95
C LEU A 40 -13.97 -25.58 -23.61
N PRO A 41 -15.22 -26.06 -23.52
CA PRO A 41 -15.73 -26.74 -22.32
C PRO A 41 -14.85 -27.92 -21.92
N ASN A 42 -14.16 -27.79 -20.78
CA ASN A 42 -13.25 -28.82 -20.27
C ASN A 42 -13.58 -29.15 -18.82
N GLN A 43 -14.57 -30.03 -18.65
CA GLN A 43 -15.05 -30.43 -17.32
C GLN A 43 -13.93 -31.06 -16.47
N LYS A 44 -13.11 -31.92 -17.07
CA LYS A 44 -12.07 -32.64 -16.31
C LYS A 44 -10.99 -31.69 -15.78
N MET A 45 -10.56 -30.72 -16.59
CA MET A 45 -9.62 -29.69 -16.11
C MET A 45 -10.24 -28.80 -15.04
N PHE A 46 -11.53 -28.46 -15.14
CA PHE A 46 -12.22 -27.71 -14.09
C PHE A 46 -12.18 -28.48 -12.76
N GLU A 47 -12.45 -29.78 -12.78
CA GLU A 47 -12.44 -30.64 -11.60
C GLU A 47 -11.05 -30.71 -10.96
N ILE A 48 -10.02 -30.97 -11.77
CA ILE A 48 -8.62 -31.05 -11.31
C ILE A 48 -8.16 -29.72 -10.71
N VAL A 49 -8.36 -28.62 -11.43
CA VAL A 49 -7.92 -27.29 -10.99
C VAL A 49 -8.68 -26.84 -9.75
N SER A 50 -9.99 -27.09 -9.69
CA SER A 50 -10.79 -26.76 -8.51
C SER A 50 -10.30 -27.54 -7.29
N HIS A 51 -10.14 -28.85 -7.41
CA HIS A 51 -9.64 -29.70 -6.33
C HIS A 51 -8.28 -29.23 -5.83
N PHE A 52 -7.35 -28.91 -6.76
CA PHE A 52 -6.05 -28.36 -6.43
C PHE A 52 -6.15 -27.04 -5.66
N LEU A 53 -6.94 -26.07 -6.14
CA LEU A 53 -7.06 -24.76 -5.50
C LEU A 53 -7.72 -24.84 -4.11
N PHE A 54 -8.78 -25.65 -3.95
CA PHE A 54 -9.38 -25.89 -2.64
C PHE A 54 -8.43 -26.61 -1.69
N GLY A 55 -7.67 -27.60 -2.18
CA GLY A 55 -6.63 -28.27 -1.39
C GLY A 55 -5.58 -27.29 -0.90
N LYS A 56 -5.08 -26.41 -1.78
CA LYS A 56 -4.14 -25.34 -1.40
C LYS A 56 -4.74 -24.39 -0.39
N LEU A 57 -6.01 -24.00 -0.54
CA LEU A 57 -6.66 -23.11 0.42
C LEU A 57 -6.80 -23.79 1.79
N ASN A 58 -7.15 -25.08 1.85
CA ASN A 58 -7.22 -25.85 3.11
C ASN A 58 -5.85 -25.99 3.80
N GLU A 59 -4.75 -26.08 3.06
CA GLU A 59 -3.39 -26.04 3.65
C GLU A 59 -3.10 -24.66 4.28
N LEU A 60 -3.71 -23.60 3.74
CA LEU A 60 -3.47 -22.22 4.12
C LEU A 60 -4.43 -21.71 5.21
N THR A 61 -5.65 -22.22 5.28
CA THR A 61 -6.65 -21.81 6.27
C THR A 61 -6.95 -22.94 7.26
N GLU A 62 -7.59 -22.62 8.39
CA GLU A 62 -8.15 -23.63 9.30
C GLU A 62 -9.54 -24.10 8.84
N GLN A 63 -10.00 -23.64 7.67
CA GLN A 63 -11.30 -23.99 7.11
C GLN A 63 -11.19 -25.29 6.31
N GLU A 64 -12.19 -26.16 6.43
CA GLU A 64 -12.26 -27.40 5.67
C GLU A 64 -13.21 -27.24 4.46
N TYR A 65 -12.66 -26.87 3.32
CA TYR A 65 -13.34 -26.97 2.03
C TYR A 65 -13.30 -28.43 1.55
N ILE A 66 -14.23 -29.25 2.03
CA ILE A 66 -14.32 -30.67 1.66
C ILE A 66 -15.05 -30.78 0.31
N VAL A 67 -14.30 -31.08 -0.74
CA VAL A 67 -14.83 -31.28 -2.08
C VAL A 67 -14.68 -32.76 -2.45
N PRO A 68 -15.73 -33.44 -2.95
CA PRO A 68 -15.66 -34.87 -3.24
C PRO A 68 -14.57 -35.20 -4.27
N TRP A 69 -13.66 -36.11 -3.94
CA TRP A 69 -12.58 -36.54 -4.83
C TRP A 69 -12.08 -37.94 -4.43
N PRO A 70 -11.75 -38.85 -5.36
CA PRO A 70 -11.89 -38.74 -6.82
C PRO A 70 -13.35 -38.87 -7.29
N LEU A 71 -13.63 -38.37 -8.49
CA LEU A 71 -14.97 -38.42 -9.11
C LEU A 71 -15.07 -39.61 -10.06
N LEU A 72 -15.93 -40.56 -9.71
CA LEU A 72 -16.19 -41.80 -10.45
C LEU A 72 -17.54 -41.74 -11.19
N ASP A 73 -18.55 -41.16 -10.55
CA ASP A 73 -19.93 -41.17 -11.04
C ASP A 73 -20.46 -39.80 -11.45
N LYS A 74 -21.42 -39.77 -12.38
CA LYS A 74 -22.14 -38.55 -12.82
C LYS A 74 -22.77 -37.77 -11.66
N ASP A 75 -23.24 -38.46 -10.64
CA ASP A 75 -23.82 -37.81 -9.47
C ASP A 75 -22.76 -37.16 -8.58
N GLN A 76 -21.58 -37.76 -8.47
CA GLN A 76 -20.43 -37.16 -7.78
C GLN A 76 -19.95 -35.90 -8.51
N HIS A 77 -19.92 -35.91 -9.84
CA HIS A 77 -19.61 -34.72 -10.65
C HIS A 77 -20.59 -33.56 -10.39
N ARG A 78 -21.90 -33.87 -10.32
CA ARG A 78 -22.93 -32.86 -9.98
C ARG A 78 -22.78 -32.37 -8.55
N GLN A 79 -22.45 -33.25 -7.61
CA GLN A 79 -22.20 -32.88 -6.23
C GLN A 79 -20.98 -31.99 -6.09
N PHE A 80 -19.88 -32.31 -6.79
CA PHE A 80 -18.67 -31.50 -6.87
C PHE A 80 -18.99 -30.07 -7.32
N GLN A 81 -19.71 -29.93 -8.44
CA GLN A 81 -20.10 -28.63 -8.97
C GLN A 81 -20.96 -27.83 -7.98
N LYS A 82 -21.92 -28.48 -7.31
CA LYS A 82 -22.74 -27.85 -6.26
C LYS A 82 -21.88 -27.39 -5.07
N THR A 83 -20.92 -28.20 -4.67
CA THR A 83 -19.99 -27.86 -3.58
C THR A 83 -19.11 -26.66 -3.95
N CYS A 84 -18.55 -26.63 -5.16
CA CYS A 84 -17.82 -25.45 -5.65
C CYS A 84 -18.71 -24.20 -5.68
N ALA A 85 -19.95 -24.32 -6.17
CA ALA A 85 -20.92 -23.23 -6.21
C ALA A 85 -21.33 -22.73 -4.82
N LYS A 86 -21.26 -23.59 -3.80
CA LYS A 86 -21.50 -23.24 -2.40
C LYS A 86 -20.31 -22.49 -1.78
N TYR A 87 -19.09 -22.95 -2.02
CA TYR A 87 -17.90 -22.40 -1.35
C TYR A 87 -17.33 -21.15 -2.01
N LEU A 88 -17.36 -21.04 -3.34
CA LEU A 88 -16.82 -19.89 -4.05
C LEU A 88 -17.43 -18.54 -3.61
N PRO A 89 -18.75 -18.42 -3.35
CA PRO A 89 -19.32 -17.19 -2.81
C PRO A 89 -18.81 -16.83 -1.42
N SER A 90 -18.61 -17.81 -0.52
CA SER A 90 -18.05 -17.57 0.81
C SER A 90 -16.61 -17.07 0.71
N ILE A 91 -15.80 -17.69 -0.14
CA ILE A 91 -14.42 -17.26 -0.42
C ILE A 91 -14.42 -15.84 -1.00
N ALA A 92 -15.32 -15.53 -1.93
CA ALA A 92 -15.43 -14.21 -2.53
C ALA A 92 -15.73 -13.11 -1.50
N GLN A 93 -16.57 -13.41 -0.48
CA GLN A 93 -16.89 -12.48 0.61
C GLN A 93 -15.70 -12.21 1.53
N GLU A 94 -14.86 -13.21 1.78
CA GLU A 94 -13.66 -13.09 2.62
C GLU A 94 -12.47 -12.47 1.87
N SER A 95 -12.50 -12.52 0.53
CA SER A 95 -11.40 -12.04 -0.30
C SER A 95 -11.31 -10.52 -0.38
N ARG A 96 -10.09 -10.00 -0.52
CA ARG A 96 -9.82 -8.59 -0.87
C ARG A 96 -9.93 -8.32 -2.37
N ILE A 97 -10.10 -9.37 -3.16
CA ILE A 97 -10.10 -9.32 -4.63
C ILE A 97 -11.55 -9.23 -5.08
N LYS A 98 -11.81 -8.48 -6.14
CA LYS A 98 -13.16 -8.39 -6.69
C LYS A 98 -13.48 -9.63 -7.51
N PHE A 99 -14.35 -10.49 -7.00
CA PHE A 99 -14.89 -11.62 -7.76
C PHE A 99 -15.99 -11.16 -8.73
N PRO A 100 -16.11 -11.79 -9.92
CA PRO A 100 -17.29 -11.62 -10.74
C PRO A 100 -18.51 -12.25 -10.07
N ARG A 101 -19.71 -11.93 -10.57
CA ARG A 101 -20.95 -12.51 -10.03
C ARG A 101 -20.96 -14.03 -10.25
N ILE A 102 -20.91 -14.79 -9.16
CA ILE A 102 -20.95 -16.24 -9.18
C ILE A 102 -22.40 -16.69 -9.36
N VAL A 103 -22.68 -17.37 -10.47
CA VAL A 103 -23.97 -18.00 -10.75
C VAL A 103 -23.73 -19.47 -11.09
N PRO A 104 -24.64 -20.41 -10.71
CA PRO A 104 -24.44 -21.83 -10.97
C PRO A 104 -24.18 -22.15 -12.45
N SER A 105 -24.84 -21.43 -13.36
CA SER A 105 -24.67 -21.62 -14.82
C SER A 105 -23.25 -21.35 -15.29
N LEU A 106 -22.51 -20.46 -14.64
CA LEU A 106 -21.11 -20.15 -14.98
C LEU A 106 -20.19 -21.34 -14.69
N LEU A 107 -20.49 -22.10 -13.63
CA LEU A 107 -19.73 -23.29 -13.26
C LEU A 107 -20.15 -24.52 -14.06
N SER A 108 -21.25 -24.46 -14.83
CA SER A 108 -21.73 -25.56 -15.67
C SER A 108 -21.23 -25.50 -17.11
N THR A 109 -20.72 -24.35 -17.57
CA THR A 109 -20.16 -24.21 -18.93
C THR A 109 -18.72 -24.67 -19.04
N PHE A 110 -17.96 -24.68 -17.94
CA PHE A 110 -16.53 -25.05 -17.88
C PHE A 110 -15.65 -24.33 -18.91
N SER A 111 -16.07 -23.13 -19.33
CA SER A 111 -15.47 -22.37 -20.43
C SER A 111 -15.97 -20.93 -20.46
N GLY A 112 -15.25 -20.09 -21.19
CA GLY A 112 -15.62 -18.71 -21.52
C GLY A 112 -14.89 -17.67 -20.67
N GLU A 113 -14.95 -16.41 -21.11
CA GLU A 113 -14.20 -15.32 -20.46
C GLU A 113 -14.61 -15.10 -19.01
N ARG A 114 -15.92 -15.13 -18.72
CA ARG A 114 -16.40 -14.99 -17.33
C ARG A 114 -15.92 -16.12 -16.43
N PHE A 115 -15.66 -17.30 -16.99
CA PHE A 115 -15.13 -18.43 -16.25
C PHE A 115 -13.65 -18.19 -15.93
N TYR A 116 -12.88 -17.70 -16.91
CA TYR A 116 -11.49 -17.25 -16.67
C TYR A 116 -11.43 -16.12 -15.65
N GLU A 117 -12.31 -15.13 -15.71
CA GLU A 117 -12.36 -14.04 -14.71
C GLU A 117 -12.59 -14.58 -13.30
N LEU A 118 -13.52 -15.53 -13.15
CA LEU A 118 -13.80 -16.17 -11.86
C LEU A 118 -12.60 -16.95 -11.33
N TYR A 119 -11.99 -17.78 -12.18
CA TYR A 119 -10.86 -18.62 -11.79
C TYR A 119 -9.56 -17.85 -11.63
N LEU A 120 -9.39 -16.74 -12.34
CA LEU A 120 -8.33 -15.78 -12.09
C LEU A 120 -8.50 -15.14 -10.72
N ALA A 121 -9.70 -14.66 -10.38
CA ALA A 121 -9.97 -14.11 -9.04
C ALA A 121 -9.72 -15.15 -7.93
N PHE A 122 -10.18 -16.39 -8.15
CA PHE A 122 -9.99 -17.47 -7.20
C PHE A 122 -8.51 -17.85 -7.01
N SER A 123 -7.79 -18.12 -8.10
CA SER A 123 -6.35 -18.44 -8.02
C SER A 123 -5.53 -17.28 -7.43
N THR A 124 -5.85 -16.03 -7.78
CA THR A 124 -5.18 -14.84 -7.22
C THR A 124 -5.42 -14.75 -5.72
N HIS A 125 -6.62 -15.09 -5.24
CA HIS A 125 -6.92 -15.15 -3.81
C HIS A 125 -6.08 -16.18 -3.07
N VAL A 126 -5.93 -17.38 -3.64
CA VAL A 126 -5.09 -18.43 -3.05
C VAL A 126 -3.61 -18.01 -3.03
N VAL A 127 -3.11 -17.40 -4.12
CA VAL A 127 -1.74 -16.84 -4.18
C VAL A 127 -1.55 -15.79 -3.09
N ASP A 128 -2.47 -14.84 -2.97
CA ASP A 128 -2.44 -13.78 -1.97
C ASP A 128 -2.44 -14.32 -0.53
N TYR A 129 -3.23 -15.37 -0.25
CA TYR A 129 -3.16 -16.09 1.02
C TYR A 129 -1.80 -16.78 1.25
N THR A 130 -1.25 -17.41 0.21
CA THR A 130 0.06 -18.08 0.25
C THR A 130 1.16 -17.07 0.58
N ILE A 131 1.15 -15.88 -0.05
CA ILE A 131 2.09 -14.78 0.21
C ILE A 131 2.02 -14.36 1.67
N ARG A 132 0.81 -14.13 2.18
CA ARG A 132 0.62 -13.67 3.55
C ARG A 132 1.03 -14.69 4.59
N LYS A 133 0.61 -15.95 4.45
CA LYS A 133 0.88 -16.99 5.46
C LYS A 133 2.37 -17.31 5.56
N ASN A 134 3.06 -17.29 4.43
CA ASN A 134 4.47 -17.66 4.41
C ASN A 134 5.41 -16.56 4.94
N ASN A 135 4.94 -15.32 5.16
CA ASN A 135 5.63 -14.16 5.77
C ASN A 135 7.09 -13.86 5.33
N ASN A 136 7.65 -14.63 4.40
CA ASN A 136 9.06 -14.69 4.05
C ASN A 136 9.15 -15.27 2.64
N LEU A 137 9.29 -14.41 1.62
CA LEU A 137 10.11 -14.58 0.40
C LEU A 137 10.00 -15.88 -0.42
N SER A 138 9.18 -16.86 -0.05
CA SER A 138 9.11 -18.19 -0.65
C SER A 138 8.30 -18.20 -1.93
N LEU A 139 7.62 -17.10 -2.26
CA LEU A 139 7.05 -16.86 -3.60
C LEU A 139 7.97 -16.03 -4.48
N ILE A 140 9.12 -15.59 -3.95
CA ILE A 140 10.37 -15.40 -4.70
C ILE A 140 11.17 -16.71 -4.63
N GLN A 141 10.51 -17.87 -4.55
CA GLN A 141 11.23 -19.11 -4.83
C GLN A 141 11.56 -19.13 -6.31
N ARG A 142 12.87 -19.01 -6.53
CA ARG A 142 13.57 -19.47 -7.71
C ARG A 142 12.85 -20.70 -8.29
N PRO A 143 12.51 -20.70 -9.58
CA PRO A 143 11.83 -21.84 -10.19
C PRO A 143 12.64 -23.10 -9.90
N VAL A 144 11.99 -24.11 -9.32
CA VAL A 144 12.59 -25.42 -9.14
C VAL A 144 12.58 -26.09 -10.49
N VAL A 145 13.73 -26.04 -11.17
CA VAL A 145 13.89 -26.65 -12.49
C VAL A 145 14.03 -28.15 -12.30
N THR A 146 12.94 -28.88 -12.46
CA THR A 146 12.96 -30.33 -12.64
C THR A 146 13.17 -30.62 -14.14
N HIS A 147 14.41 -30.99 -14.49
CA HIS A 147 14.80 -31.69 -15.72
C HIS A 147 14.32 -31.15 -17.08
N HIS A 148 14.83 -30.00 -17.58
CA HIS A 148 14.77 -29.66 -19.03
C HIS A 148 16.01 -28.86 -19.51
N ASN A 149 16.14 -28.79 -20.84
CA ASN A 149 17.28 -28.34 -21.64
C ASN A 149 17.93 -27.03 -21.13
N SER A 150 19.26 -26.91 -21.21
CA SER A 150 20.03 -25.78 -20.67
C SER A 150 19.59 -24.40 -21.20
N GLN A 151 18.97 -24.37 -22.37
CA GLN A 151 18.44 -23.15 -22.99
C GLN A 151 17.27 -22.54 -22.20
N ASP A 152 16.32 -23.38 -21.74
CA ASP A 152 15.11 -22.93 -21.03
C ASP A 152 15.45 -22.39 -19.64
N ILE A 153 16.50 -22.94 -19.03
CA ILE A 153 17.06 -22.47 -17.75
C ILE A 153 17.61 -21.05 -17.91
N ILE A 154 18.36 -20.79 -18.98
CA ILE A 154 18.95 -19.48 -19.26
C ILE A 154 17.85 -18.45 -19.51
N GLU A 155 16.81 -18.80 -20.26
CA GLU A 155 15.71 -17.90 -20.58
C GLU A 155 14.87 -17.57 -19.34
N THR A 156 14.60 -18.57 -18.49
CA THR A 156 13.92 -18.38 -17.21
C THR A 156 14.72 -17.48 -16.26
N LEU A 157 16.04 -17.67 -16.17
CA LEU A 157 16.92 -16.83 -15.36
C LEU A 157 16.96 -15.38 -15.88
N LYS A 158 16.95 -15.17 -17.19
CA LYS A 158 16.88 -13.83 -17.79
C LYS A 158 15.58 -13.12 -17.40
N ILE A 159 14.43 -13.80 -17.53
CA ILE A 159 13.12 -13.23 -17.20
C ILE A 159 13.04 -12.87 -15.70
N ALA A 160 13.47 -13.78 -14.82
CA ALA A 160 13.49 -13.53 -13.37
C ALA A 160 14.38 -12.33 -13.00
N THR A 161 15.51 -12.17 -13.68
CA THR A 161 16.43 -11.04 -13.47
C THR A 161 15.81 -9.72 -13.92
N ILE A 162 15.18 -9.69 -15.10
CA ILE A 162 14.50 -8.49 -15.62
C ILE A 162 13.38 -8.06 -14.67
N SER A 163 12.53 -8.99 -14.24
CA SER A 163 11.43 -8.70 -13.31
C SER A 163 11.93 -8.18 -11.96
N SER A 164 13.04 -8.71 -11.44
CA SER A 164 13.66 -8.23 -10.20
C SER A 164 14.18 -6.80 -10.34
N VAL A 165 14.80 -6.47 -11.47
CA VAL A 165 15.32 -5.12 -11.76
C VAL A 165 14.17 -4.11 -11.91
N GLU A 166 13.08 -4.47 -12.57
CA GLU A 166 11.90 -3.60 -12.71
C GLU A 166 11.29 -3.28 -11.34
N LYS A 167 11.18 -4.28 -10.46
CA LYS A 167 10.66 -4.10 -9.10
C LYS A 167 11.56 -3.20 -8.25
N LEU A 168 12.88 -3.31 -8.39
CA LEU A 168 13.83 -2.39 -7.75
C LEU A 168 13.67 -0.96 -8.26
N LYS A 169 13.44 -0.75 -9.56
CA LYS A 169 13.16 0.56 -10.14
C LYS A 169 11.86 1.17 -9.61
N GLU A 170 10.81 0.37 -9.44
CA GLU A 170 9.54 0.82 -8.84
C GLU A 170 9.72 1.29 -7.39
N ILE A 171 10.48 0.56 -6.58
CA ILE A 171 10.80 0.94 -5.20
C ILE A 171 11.60 2.25 -5.15
N GLN A 172 12.55 2.41 -6.07
CA GLN A 172 13.35 3.64 -6.19
C GLN A 172 12.48 4.84 -6.61
N LEU A 173 11.58 4.65 -7.57
CA LEU A 173 10.64 5.67 -8.02
C LEU A 173 9.65 6.07 -6.91
N PHE A 174 9.18 5.09 -6.13
CA PHE A 174 8.31 5.33 -4.98
C PHE A 174 9.03 6.17 -3.91
N SER A 175 10.28 5.84 -3.58
CA SER A 175 11.09 6.62 -2.65
C SER A 175 11.30 8.06 -3.11
N TYR A 176 11.57 8.26 -4.40
CA TYR A 176 11.77 9.61 -4.97
C TYR A 176 10.51 10.47 -4.87
N LYS A 177 9.34 9.92 -5.24
CA LYS A 177 8.05 10.62 -5.10
C LYS A 177 7.73 10.99 -3.65
N HIS A 178 8.04 10.09 -2.71
CA HIS A 178 7.83 10.36 -1.29
C HIS A 178 8.73 11.51 -0.79
N PHE A 179 9.98 11.55 -1.26
CA PHE A 179 10.92 12.63 -0.92
C PHE A 179 10.48 13.99 -1.48
N GLU A 180 9.99 14.05 -2.74
CA GLU A 180 9.45 15.29 -3.30
C GLU A 180 8.24 15.83 -2.51
N LEU A 181 7.35 14.96 -2.05
CA LEU A 181 6.21 15.35 -1.21
C LEU A 181 6.65 15.93 0.13
N LEU A 182 7.67 15.34 0.75
CA LEU A 182 8.26 15.84 2.00
C LEU A 182 8.90 17.21 1.79
N LEU A 183 9.66 17.41 0.70
CA LEU A 183 10.26 18.70 0.34
C LEU A 183 9.18 19.78 0.12
N LYS A 184 8.10 19.45 -0.59
CA LYS A 184 6.99 20.38 -0.82
C LYS A 184 6.31 20.79 0.49
N THR A 185 6.08 19.84 1.38
CA THR A 185 5.50 20.12 2.71
C THR A 185 6.41 21.01 3.55
N ALA A 186 7.72 20.76 3.54
CA ALA A 186 8.71 21.58 4.24
C ALA A 186 8.74 23.03 3.72
N ASN A 187 8.71 23.22 2.40
CA ASN A 187 8.69 24.55 1.79
C ASN A 187 7.42 25.34 2.13
N ASN A 188 6.24 24.68 2.15
CA ASN A 188 5.00 25.31 2.58
C ASN A 188 5.07 25.79 4.04
N PHE A 189 5.65 24.96 4.93
CA PHE A 189 5.85 25.33 6.33
C PHE A 189 6.75 26.57 6.47
N ILE A 190 7.88 26.61 5.74
CA ILE A 190 8.79 27.77 5.73
C ILE A 190 8.06 29.04 5.28
N ALA A 191 7.26 28.96 4.21
CA ALA A 191 6.49 30.10 3.72
C ALA A 191 5.47 30.61 4.76
N HIS A 192 4.80 29.70 5.47
CA HIS A 192 3.89 30.07 6.56
C HIS A 192 4.61 30.77 7.71
N VAL A 193 5.78 30.26 8.12
CA VAL A 193 6.61 30.89 9.16
C VAL A 193 7.06 32.29 8.74
N GLN A 194 7.47 32.47 7.49
CA GLN A 194 7.84 33.79 6.95
C GLN A 194 6.65 34.77 6.95
N LYS A 195 5.46 34.31 6.56
CA LYS A 195 4.24 35.12 6.59
C LYS A 195 3.86 35.55 8.00
N LEU A 196 3.95 34.63 8.97
CA LEU A 196 3.72 34.95 10.38
C LEU A 196 4.74 35.99 10.88
N LYS A 197 6.01 35.85 10.49
CA LYS A 197 7.07 36.80 10.85
C LYS A 197 6.80 38.20 10.28
N SER A 198 6.36 38.31 9.02
CA SER A 198 5.99 39.60 8.42
C SER A 198 4.78 40.23 9.11
N SER A 199 3.74 39.45 9.40
CA SER A 199 2.56 39.94 10.12
C SER A 199 2.91 40.42 11.54
N LEU A 200 3.82 39.71 12.23
CA LEU A 200 4.29 40.13 13.54
C LEU A 200 5.06 41.45 13.48
N SER A 201 5.92 41.65 12.48
CA SER A 201 6.62 42.94 12.30
C SER A 201 5.64 44.09 12.03
N SER A 202 4.63 43.90 11.18
CA SER A 202 3.63 44.93 10.89
C SER A 202 2.78 45.29 12.11
N ASN A 203 2.41 44.31 12.94
CA ASN A 203 1.68 44.57 14.18
C ASN A 203 2.54 45.32 15.20
N SER A 204 3.84 45.01 15.26
CA SER A 204 4.76 45.71 16.17
C SER A 204 4.95 47.19 15.79
N SER A 205 5.03 47.51 14.50
CA SER A 205 5.12 48.91 14.04
C SER A 205 3.82 49.66 14.27
N PHE A 206 2.67 49.03 14.04
CA PHE A 206 1.35 49.63 14.32
C PHE A 206 1.15 49.94 15.80
N LEU A 207 1.58 49.04 16.70
CA LEU A 207 1.56 49.29 18.14
C LEU A 207 2.50 50.44 18.54
N GLN A 208 3.68 50.55 17.94
CA GLN A 208 4.59 51.67 18.19
C GLN A 208 3.97 53.01 17.76
N GLU A 209 3.33 53.06 16.60
CA GLU A 209 2.65 54.27 16.10
C GLU A 209 1.49 54.69 17.01
N LYS A 210 0.65 53.73 17.44
CA LYS A 210 -0.44 53.99 18.40
C LYS A 210 0.07 54.46 19.76
N ASN A 211 1.16 53.86 20.24
CA ASN A 211 1.80 54.28 21.50
C ASN A 211 2.35 55.70 21.40
N LEU A 212 3.00 56.07 20.29
CA LEU A 212 3.50 57.43 20.07
C LEU A 212 2.37 58.47 20.01
N ALA A 213 1.25 58.14 19.35
CA ALA A 213 0.07 59.00 19.31
C ALA A 213 -0.61 59.16 20.68
N LEU A 214 -0.64 58.10 21.49
CA LEU A 214 -1.13 58.18 22.87
C LEU A 214 -0.22 59.02 23.74
N ILE A 215 1.10 58.89 23.59
CA ILE A 215 2.09 59.69 24.30
C ILE A 215 1.92 61.18 23.94
N SER A 216 1.81 61.54 22.67
CA SER A 216 1.63 62.95 22.27
C SER A 216 0.33 63.56 22.82
N LEU A 217 -0.78 62.82 22.76
CA LEU A 217 -2.07 63.25 23.32
C LEU A 217 -2.05 63.42 24.84
N PHE A 218 -1.26 62.62 25.55
CA PHE A 218 -1.09 62.73 26.99
C PHE A 218 -0.22 63.91 27.39
N PHE A 219 0.89 64.16 26.67
CA PHE A 219 1.84 65.23 27.02
C PHE A 219 1.31 66.65 26.76
N ASP A 220 0.38 66.83 25.81
CA ASP A 220 -0.25 68.13 25.54
C ASP A 220 -1.25 68.58 26.64
N LYS A 221 -1.68 67.67 27.53
CA LYS A 221 -2.69 67.94 28.57
C LYS A 221 -2.16 68.02 29.99
N VAL A 222 -0.86 67.79 30.21
CA VAL A 222 -0.26 67.70 31.55
C VAL A 222 0.43 69.01 31.93
N LYS A 223 0.05 69.59 33.08
CA LYS A 223 0.69 70.80 33.63
C LYS A 223 2.14 70.52 34.02
N GLU A 224 2.99 71.54 33.91
CA GLU A 224 4.46 71.44 34.05
C GLU A 224 4.95 70.83 35.37
N SER A 225 4.17 70.91 36.45
CA SER A 225 4.51 70.35 37.76
C SER A 225 4.51 68.81 37.82
N ASP A 226 3.78 68.14 36.93
CA ASP A 226 3.55 66.69 37.00
C ASP A 226 4.36 65.89 35.95
N LYS A 227 5.11 66.58 35.08
CA LYS A 227 5.93 65.97 34.02
C LYS A 227 7.03 65.06 34.56
N SER A 228 7.67 65.40 35.68
CA SER A 228 8.79 64.63 36.25
C SER A 228 8.37 63.28 36.82
N LEU A 229 7.18 63.20 37.42
CA LEU A 229 6.59 61.94 37.89
C LEU A 229 6.16 61.05 36.72
N LEU A 230 5.64 61.65 35.65
CA LEU A 230 5.24 60.93 34.44
C LEU A 230 6.46 60.33 33.71
N GLU A 231 7.56 61.07 33.58
CA GLU A 231 8.82 60.57 33.01
C GLU A 231 9.39 59.38 33.78
N SER A 232 9.32 59.40 35.12
CA SER A 232 9.74 58.29 35.98
C SER A 232 8.89 57.03 35.77
N CYS A 233 7.57 57.19 35.61
CA CYS A 233 6.65 56.09 35.32
C CYS A 233 6.88 55.50 33.92
N ILE A 234 7.08 56.34 32.90
CA ILE A 234 7.36 55.88 31.53
C ILE A 234 8.67 55.08 31.50
N LYS A 235 9.70 55.54 32.22
CA LYS A 235 10.98 54.83 32.31
C LYS A 235 10.84 53.43 32.92
N LYS A 236 10.01 53.28 33.96
CA LYS A 236 9.71 51.97 34.59
C LYS A 236 8.94 51.03 33.67
N VAL A 237 8.01 51.55 32.87
CA VAL A 237 7.24 50.74 31.90
C VAL A 237 8.13 50.26 30.76
N LEU A 238 9.01 51.13 30.24
CA LEU A 238 9.99 50.77 29.21
C LEU A 238 10.98 49.71 29.70
N ASP A 239 11.49 49.84 30.94
CA ASP A 239 12.37 48.83 31.56
C ASP A 239 11.68 47.47 31.71
N TYR A 240 10.36 47.46 31.98
CA TYR A 240 9.58 46.23 32.05
C TYR A 240 9.38 45.58 30.67
N GLU A 241 9.13 46.38 29.63
CA GLU A 241 8.95 45.90 28.26
C GLU A 241 10.25 45.28 27.69
N ILE A 242 11.41 45.87 28.02
CA ILE A 242 12.73 45.32 27.65
C ILE A 242 12.97 43.97 28.32
N LYS A 243 12.65 43.82 29.62
CA LYS A 243 12.78 42.54 30.34
C LYS A 243 11.89 41.44 29.75
N VAL A 244 10.66 41.77 29.32
CA VAL A 244 9.73 40.81 28.71
C VAL A 244 10.21 40.36 27.31
N LYS A 245 10.75 41.27 26.48
CA LYS A 245 11.32 40.92 25.16
C LYS A 245 12.56 40.02 25.28
N LEU A 246 13.42 40.23 26.28
CA LEU A 246 14.58 39.37 26.54
C LEU A 246 14.18 37.98 27.05
N GLY A 247 13.16 37.88 27.92
CA GLY A 247 12.66 36.60 28.42
C GLY A 247 12.00 35.73 27.33
N THR A 248 11.26 36.34 26.41
CA THR A 248 10.58 35.63 25.31
C THR A 248 11.54 35.14 24.22
N GLN A 249 12.64 35.86 23.93
CA GLN A 249 13.67 35.37 23.00
C GLN A 249 14.44 34.16 23.54
N LEU A 250 14.66 34.06 24.85
CA LEU A 250 15.32 32.90 25.48
C LEU A 250 14.44 31.63 25.43
N ALA A 251 13.12 31.77 25.60
CA ALA A 251 12.16 30.66 25.58
C ALA A 251 11.95 30.07 24.16
N VAL A 252 12.07 30.89 23.11
CA VAL A 252 11.95 30.42 21.71
C VAL A 252 13.21 29.68 21.25
N LYS A 253 14.41 30.14 21.64
CA LYS A 253 15.68 29.46 21.30
C LYS A 253 15.82 28.08 21.95
N THR A 254 15.35 27.92 23.19
CA THR A 254 15.42 26.64 23.93
C THR A 254 14.49 25.57 23.37
N ASN A 255 13.29 25.94 22.92
CA ASN A 255 12.35 25.01 22.30
C ASN A 255 12.80 24.50 20.91
N LEU A 256 13.40 25.36 20.08
CA LEU A 256 13.94 24.96 18.77
C LEU A 256 15.13 23.99 18.87
N LEU A 257 16.04 24.20 19.82
CA LEU A 257 17.17 23.28 20.07
C LEU A 257 16.70 21.92 20.60
N SER A 258 15.67 21.87 21.44
CA SER A 258 15.13 20.60 21.96
C SER A 258 14.45 19.77 20.86
N CYS A 259 13.74 20.41 19.93
CA CYS A 259 13.11 19.74 18.79
C CYS A 259 14.14 19.20 17.79
N CYS A 260 15.21 19.95 17.51
CA CYS A 260 16.31 19.48 16.66
C CYS A 260 17.08 18.29 17.29
N LEU A 261 17.32 18.32 18.59
CA LEU A 261 17.99 17.23 19.31
C LEU A 261 17.13 15.97 19.41
N CYS A 262 15.81 16.10 19.52
CA CYS A 262 14.88 14.96 19.55
C CYS A 262 14.80 14.27 18.17
N TRP A 263 14.92 15.03 17.08
CA TRP A 263 14.94 14.49 15.72
C TRP A 263 16.25 13.76 15.41
N LEU A 264 17.40 14.32 15.80
CA LEU A 264 18.72 13.68 15.62
C LEU A 264 18.92 12.40 16.46
N ARG A 265 18.15 12.22 17.54
CA ARG A 265 18.21 10.99 18.36
C ARG A 265 17.43 9.83 17.76
N LYS A 266 16.37 10.09 16.99
CA LYS A 266 15.57 9.05 16.31
C LYS A 266 16.19 8.51 15.02
N SER A 267 17.13 9.24 14.42
CA SER A 267 17.81 8.80 13.19
C SER A 267 19.01 7.87 13.42
N LYS A 268 19.48 7.71 14.67
CA LYS A 268 20.63 6.85 15.01
C LYS A 268 20.28 5.43 15.48
N THR A 269 19.00 5.06 15.54
CA THR A 269 18.55 3.71 15.95
C THR A 269 18.17 2.79 14.79
N PHE A 270 18.59 3.11 13.57
CA PHE A 270 18.51 2.22 12.41
C PHE A 270 19.93 1.98 11.87
N VAL A 271 20.68 1.14 12.59
CA VAL A 271 21.82 0.36 12.06
C VAL A 271 21.73 -1.01 12.70
#